data_AF-A0A7V8E2W0-F1
#
_entry.id   AF-A0A7V8E2W0-F1
#
_cell.length_a   1.000
_cell.length_b   1.000
_cell.length_c   1.000
_cell.angle_alpha   90.00
_cell.angle_beta   90.00
_cell.angle_gamma   90.00
#
_symmetry.space_group_name_H-M   'P 1'
#
loop_
_entity.id
_entity.type
_entity.pdbx_description
1 polymer ?
#
loop_
_entity_poly.entity_id
_entity_poly.type
_entity_poly.pdbx_seq_one_letter_code
_entity_poly.pdbx_strand_id
1 'polypeptide(L)' 'MKWALSVAVAAALLSAPAAEPLMPRGEGDEEEEYDGPLVGEKAPAFTLNLLDSEKSLRLRDLRGKPTVLIFGSYT' A
#
# COMPACT_ATOMS: atom_id res chain seq x y z
N MET A 1 -54.66 10.05 -13.63
CA MET A 1 -54.94 11.48 -13.33
C MET A 1 -53.72 12.06 -12.64
N LYS A 2 -53.32 13.29 -13.00
CA LYS A 2 -52.27 14.10 -12.33
C LYS A 2 -52.59 14.17 -10.81
N TRP A 3 -51.68 14.50 -9.90
CA TRP A 3 -51.25 15.86 -9.54
C TRP A 3 -50.03 15.75 -8.62
N ALA A 4 -49.18 16.78 -8.73
CA ALA A 4 -47.82 16.85 -8.22
C ALA A 4 -47.73 17.15 -6.71
N LEU A 5 -46.61 16.76 -6.10
CA LEU A 5 -45.99 17.52 -5.03
C LEU A 5 -44.47 17.54 -5.23
N SER A 6 -43.99 18.70 -5.68
CA SER A 6 -42.60 19.13 -5.52
C SER A 6 -42.38 19.48 -4.05
N VAL A 7 -41.27 19.00 -3.48
CA VAL A 7 -40.53 19.76 -2.47
C VAL A 7 -39.04 19.58 -2.78
N ALA A 8 -38.44 20.65 -3.30
CA ALA A 8 -37.00 20.83 -3.31
C ALA A 8 -36.55 21.15 -1.89
N VAL A 9 -35.53 20.47 -1.38
CA VAL A 9 -34.78 20.92 -0.21
C VAL A 9 -33.32 21.05 -0.58
N ALA A 10 -32.79 22.19 -0.17
CA ALA A 10 -31.57 22.83 -0.59
C ALA A 10 -30.31 22.00 -0.38
N ALA A 11 -29.38 22.20 -1.31
CA ALA A 11 -27.97 21.91 -1.12
C ALA A 11 -27.43 22.70 0.08
N ALA A 12 -26.73 22.00 0.97
CA ALA A 12 -25.68 22.58 1.80
C ALA A 12 -24.42 21.75 1.58
N LEU A 13 -23.60 22.20 0.64
CA LEU A 13 -22.21 21.77 0.46
C LEU A 13 -21.45 22.16 1.72
N LEU A 14 -21.36 21.25 2.69
CA LEU A 14 -20.40 21.39 3.77
C LEU A 14 -19.05 20.93 3.24
N SER A 15 -18.31 21.88 2.66
CA SER A 15 -16.88 21.77 2.38
C SER A 15 -16.15 21.61 3.71
N ALA A 16 -16.03 20.39 4.20
CA ALA A 16 -15.10 20.05 5.27
C ALA A 16 -13.69 20.06 4.68
N PRO A 17 -12.73 20.84 5.23
CA PRO A 17 -11.34 20.62 4.90
C PRO A 17 -10.99 19.20 5.35
N ALA A 18 -10.36 18.43 4.47
CA ALA A 18 -9.79 17.14 4.82
C ALA A 18 -8.83 17.36 6.00
N ALA A 19 -9.27 16.99 7.20
CA ALA A 19 -8.37 16.83 8.32
C ALA A 19 -7.46 15.66 7.95
N GLU A 20 -6.29 15.98 7.41
CA GLU A 20 -5.24 15.00 7.16
C GLU A 20 -4.94 14.30 8.50
N PRO A 21 -4.85 12.96 8.53
CA PRO A 21 -4.48 12.26 9.74
C PRO A 21 -3.07 12.73 10.14
N LEU A 22 -2.98 13.38 11.30
CA LEU A 22 -1.71 13.72 11.94
C LEU A 22 -1.03 12.40 12.30
N MET A 23 -0.21 11.89 11.38
CA MET A 23 0.76 10.85 11.71
C MET A 23 1.64 11.41 12.82
N PRO A 24 1.83 10.71 13.95
CA PRO A 24 2.76 11.15 14.97
C PRO A 24 4.14 11.24 14.29
N ARG A 25 4.66 12.47 14.16
CA ARG A 25 6.03 12.73 13.77
C ARG A 25 6.89 12.20 14.91
N GLY A 26 7.50 11.04 14.70
CA GLY A 26 8.48 10.49 15.62
C GLY A 26 9.58 11.52 15.84
N GLU A 27 9.64 12.09 17.03
CA GLU A 27 10.83 12.79 17.50
C GLU A 27 11.81 11.72 17.98
N GLY A 28 12.70 11.32 17.08
CA GLY A 28 13.82 10.43 17.41
C GLY A 28 14.19 9.44 16.31
N ASP A 29 14.31 9.90 15.06
CA ASP A 29 14.71 9.03 13.97
C ASP A 29 16.11 9.45 13.52
N GLU A 30 17.13 8.71 13.98
CA GLU A 30 18.37 8.59 13.22
C GLU A 30 17.94 8.05 11.85
N GLU A 31 18.02 8.86 10.79
CA GLU A 31 17.65 8.45 9.43
C GLU A 31 18.61 7.32 9.02
N GLU A 32 18.23 6.07 9.28
CA GLU A 32 18.90 4.91 8.70
C GLU A 32 18.79 5.05 7.18
N GLU A 33 19.93 5.22 6.52
CA GLU A 33 20.02 5.33 5.08
C GLU A 33 19.46 4.05 4.45
N TYR A 34 18.23 4.13 3.94
CA TYR A 34 17.56 3.00 3.31
C TYR A 34 18.15 2.74 1.92
N ASP A 35 19.02 1.74 1.81
CA ASP A 35 19.58 1.28 0.53
C ASP A 35 18.66 0.23 -0.13
N GLY A 36 17.46 0.66 -0.54
CA GLY A 36 16.47 -0.22 -1.15
C GLY A 36 15.58 0.44 -2.21
N PRO A 37 14.80 -0.34 -2.97
CA PRO A 37 13.90 0.19 -3.99
C PRO A 37 12.83 1.07 -3.38
N LEU A 38 12.54 2.20 -4.02
CA LEU A 38 11.55 3.16 -3.51
C LEU A 38 10.12 2.65 -3.71
N VAL A 39 9.19 3.12 -2.87
CA VAL A 39 7.77 2.78 -3.01
C VAL A 39 7.22 3.29 -4.34
N GLY A 40 6.52 2.41 -5.07
CA GLY A 40 5.98 2.70 -6.40
C GLY A 40 6.93 2.31 -7.54
N GLU A 41 8.21 2.04 -7.26
CA GLU A 41 9.12 1.49 -8.25
C GLU A 41 8.84 0.02 -8.52
N LYS A 42 9.31 -0.44 -9.68
CA LYS A 42 9.22 -1.84 -10.06
C LYS A 42 10.08 -2.67 -9.11
N ALA A 43 9.45 -3.61 -8.40
CA ALA A 43 10.15 -4.56 -7.54
C ALA A 43 11.31 -5.27 -8.29
N PRO A 44 12.50 -5.39 -7.67
CA PRO A 44 13.67 -6.03 -8.28
C PRO A 44 13.40 -7.46 -8.72
N ALA A 45 14.01 -7.87 -9.84
CA ALA A 45 13.95 -9.27 -10.25
C ALA A 45 14.91 -10.09 -9.38
N PHE A 46 14.40 -11.12 -8.70
CA PHE A 46 15.22 -12.08 -7.98
C PHE A 46 14.66 -13.50 -8.10
N THR A 47 15.53 -14.46 -7.77
CA THR A 47 15.21 -15.89 -7.70
C THR A 47 15.69 -16.41 -6.36
N LEU A 48 14.83 -17.11 -5.62
CA LEU A 48 15.16 -17.77 -4.36
C LEU A 48 15.15 -19.27 -4.55
N ASN A 49 16.14 -19.96 -4.00
CA ASN A 49 16.09 -21.40 -3.88
C ASN A 49 15.14 -21.76 -2.74
N LEU A 50 14.26 -22.72 -2.99
CA LEU A 50 13.36 -23.20 -1.95
C LEU A 50 14.14 -24.16 -1.04
N LEU A 51 13.95 -24.03 0.27
CA LEU A 51 14.54 -24.95 1.23
C LEU A 51 14.07 -26.38 0.93
N ASP A 52 14.98 -27.34 1.04
CA ASP A 52 14.73 -28.77 0.80
C ASP A 52 14.21 -29.12 -0.60
N SER A 53 14.46 -28.26 -1.59
CA SER A 53 14.08 -28.50 -2.97
C SER A 53 15.17 -28.10 -3.95
N GLU A 54 15.31 -28.85 -5.04
CA GLU A 54 16.07 -28.39 -6.22
C GLU A 54 15.33 -27.29 -7.01
N LYS A 55 14.15 -26.89 -6.53
CA LYS A 55 13.33 -25.86 -7.18
C LYS A 55 13.72 -24.47 -6.73
N SER A 56 13.54 -23.54 -7.65
CA SER A 56 13.66 -22.12 -7.40
C SER A 56 12.32 -21.42 -7.62
N LEU A 57 12.11 -20.32 -6.90
CA LEU A 57 10.97 -19.43 -7.01
C LEU A 57 11.44 -18.09 -7.55
N ARG A 58 10.86 -17.62 -8.67
CA ARG A 58 11.14 -16.29 -9.21
C ARG A 58 10.02 -15.34 -8.80
N LEU A 59 10.36 -14.09 -8.49
CA LEU A 59 9.34 -13.09 -8.11
C LEU A 59 8.23 -12.94 -9.16
N ARG A 60 8.58 -13.05 -10.45
CA ARG A 60 7.62 -12.94 -11.56
C ARG A 60 6.55 -14.04 -11.55
N ASP A 61 6.83 -15.18 -10.94
CA ASP A 61 5.91 -16.32 -10.89
C ASP A 61 4.75 -16.06 -9.89
N LEU A 62 4.88 -15.02 -9.05
CA LEU A 62 3.87 -14.58 -8.08
C LEU A 62 3.00 -13.40 -8.58
N ARG A 63 3.15 -12.99 -9.85
CA ARG A 63 2.36 -11.90 -10.45
C ARG A 63 0.85 -12.19 -10.36
N GLY A 64 0.06 -11.12 -10.22
CA GLY A 64 -1.40 -11.21 -10.05
C GLY A 64 -1.86 -11.46 -8.62
N LYS A 65 -0.93 -11.61 -7.66
CA LYS A 65 -1.22 -11.74 -6.23
C LYS A 65 -0.44 -10.71 -5.42
N PRO A 66 -1.08 -9.93 -4.54
CA PRO A 66 -0.36 -9.16 -3.53
C PRO A 66 0.53 -10.12 -2.72
N THR A 67 1.81 -9.80 -2.62
CA THR A 67 2.83 -10.67 -2.02
C THR A 67 3.66 -9.83 -1.07
N VAL A 68 3.87 -10.33 0.14
CA VAL A 68 4.77 -9.74 1.15
C VAL A 68 6.01 -10.63 1.25
N LEU A 69 7.19 -10.01 1.28
CA LEU A 69 8.48 -10.70 1.43
C LEU A 69 9.11 -10.27 2.74
N ILE A 70 9.51 -11.25 3.55
CA ILE A 70 10.18 -11.03 4.83
C ILE A 70 11.54 -11.71 4.74
N PHE A 71 12.61 -10.92 4.75
CA PHE A 71 13.98 -11.42 4.75
C PHE A 71 14.47 -11.50 6.19
N GLY A 72 15.05 -12.63 6.55
CA GLY A 72 15.64 -12.86 7.86
C GLY A 72 16.81 -13.82 7.74
N SER A 73 17.73 -13.75 8.70
CA SER A 73 18.84 -14.68 8.85
C SER A 73 18.71 -15.43 10.16
N TYR A 74 19.11 -16.69 10.16
CA TYR A 74 19.36 -17.46 11.37
C TYR A 74 20.87 -17.72 11.44
N THR A 75 21.49 -17.38 12.56
CA THR A 75 22.92 -17.58 12.82
C THR A 75 23.13 -18.68 13.82
#